data_AF-A0A166FLS8-F1
#
_entry.id   AF-A0A166FLS8-F1
#
_cell.length_a   1.000
_cell.length_b   1.000
_cell.length_c   1.000
_cell.angle_alpha   90.00
_cell.angle_beta   90.00
_cell.angle_gamma   90.00
#
_symmetry.space_group_name_H-M   'P 1'
#
loop_
_entity.id
_entity.type
_entity.pdbx_description
1 polymer ?
#
loop_
_entity_poly.entity_id
_entity_poly.type
_entity_poly.pdbx_seq_one_letter_code
_entity_poly.pdbx_strand_id
1 'polypeptide(L)'
;MSLLGDWDEIFENDIKKLNEFRHIDRLDEVISILRGLRHDEFFKGLANLVSDGKKSLFDSRNVWEFKDEGNSFFSLGIRELKSRSPIYLPPLTKFVNDSSFLAMYAILELSYVYDSGHKLTDDELKSIVFGDIGQFVTFFVEDFDKSEKLPKISADFFKRLKDLYWEDKKAKKLHGKIYDVIRDITTENSTPYIFTRTFIHSIFYLEACNALKYGRDVVTCDDVVIAYLTTFKILMSDIRLLVPLINIE
;
A
#
# COMPACT_ATOMS: atom_id res chain seq x y z
N MET A 1 30.60 13.29 13.59
CA MET A 1 30.67 12.72 12.24
C MET A 1 30.17 11.29 12.34
N SER A 2 28.95 11.02 11.88
CA SER A 2 28.37 9.67 11.91
C SER A 2 29.05 8.76 10.89
N LEU A 3 29.04 7.46 11.16
CA LEU A 3 29.51 6.39 10.26
C LEU A 3 28.66 6.25 8.97
N LEU A 4 27.56 6.99 8.89
CA LEU A 4 26.72 7.16 7.71
C LEU A 4 27.04 8.55 7.16
N GLY A 5 27.30 8.64 5.85
CA GLY A 5 27.58 9.90 5.16
C GLY A 5 26.48 10.95 5.37
N ASP A 6 26.69 12.14 4.80
CA ASP A 6 25.67 13.20 4.83
C ASP A 6 24.35 12.68 4.23
N TRP A 7 23.24 12.77 4.97
CA TRP A 7 21.94 12.29 4.51
C TRP A 7 21.51 12.98 3.21
N ASP A 8 21.94 14.24 3.02
CA ASP A 8 21.73 14.96 1.75
C ASP A 8 22.43 14.26 0.59
N GLU A 9 23.66 13.81 0.78
CA GLU A 9 24.42 13.09 -0.25
C GLU A 9 23.79 11.73 -0.56
N ILE A 10 23.40 10.98 0.47
CA ILE A 10 22.75 9.67 0.32
C ILE A 10 21.45 9.81 -0.47
N PHE A 11 20.57 10.71 -0.01
CA PHE A 11 19.27 10.95 -0.64
C PHE A 11 19.40 11.41 -2.09
N GLU A 12 20.26 12.40 -2.37
CA GLU A 12 20.46 12.90 -3.73
C GLU A 12 21.07 11.85 -4.66
N ASN A 13 21.95 10.99 -4.14
CA ASN A 13 22.49 9.88 -4.93
C ASN A 13 21.40 8.86 -5.29
N ASP A 14 20.49 8.56 -4.37
CA ASP A 14 19.40 7.62 -4.63
C ASP A 14 18.32 8.21 -5.55
N ILE A 15 18.02 9.51 -5.44
CA ILE A 15 17.20 10.20 -6.44
C ILE A 15 17.88 10.19 -7.83
N LYS A 16 19.19 10.47 -7.92
CA LYS A 16 19.92 10.43 -9.22
C LYS A 16 19.84 9.07 -9.88
N LYS A 17 19.82 7.98 -9.11
CA LYS A 17 19.65 6.62 -9.65
C LYS A 17 18.31 6.43 -10.37
N LEU A 18 17.28 7.22 -10.08
CA LEU A 18 15.99 7.18 -10.79
C LEU A 18 16.06 7.84 -12.17
N ASN A 19 17.11 8.61 -12.49
CA ASN A 19 17.24 9.26 -13.79
C ASN A 19 17.28 8.27 -14.98
N GLU A 20 17.74 7.03 -14.76
CA GLU A 20 17.72 5.99 -15.80
C GLU A 20 16.29 5.59 -16.21
N PHE A 21 15.27 5.96 -15.42
CA PHE A 21 13.85 5.67 -15.67
C PHE A 21 13.03 6.92 -16.02
N ARG A 22 13.65 8.08 -16.26
CA ARG A 22 12.95 9.34 -16.59
C ARG A 22 12.01 9.29 -17.80
N HIS A 23 12.14 8.27 -18.64
CA HIS A 23 11.27 8.04 -19.79
C HIS A 23 9.97 7.30 -19.42
N ILE A 24 9.83 6.81 -18.18
CA ILE A 24 8.61 6.22 -17.65
C ILE A 24 7.65 7.36 -17.29
N ASP A 25 6.40 7.21 -17.73
CA ASP A 25 5.40 8.25 -17.55
C ASP A 25 5.19 8.56 -16.06
N ARG A 26 5.02 9.85 -15.74
CA ARG A 26 4.72 10.37 -14.39
C ARG A 26 5.70 10.00 -13.27
N LEU A 27 6.86 9.39 -13.57
CA LEU A 27 7.90 9.14 -12.56
C LEU A 27 8.39 10.45 -11.91
N ASP A 28 8.40 11.55 -12.65
CA ASP A 28 8.77 12.86 -12.12
C ASP A 28 7.81 13.36 -11.03
N GLU A 29 6.53 12.99 -11.07
CA GLU A 29 5.57 13.27 -10.00
C GLU A 29 5.96 12.51 -8.73
N VAL A 30 6.29 11.22 -8.85
CA VAL A 30 6.76 10.40 -7.72
C VAL A 30 8.03 11.00 -7.12
N ILE A 31 9.01 11.37 -7.95
CA ILE A 31 10.26 12.02 -7.49
C ILE A 31 9.96 13.33 -6.75
N SER A 32 9.04 14.15 -7.27
CA SER A 32 8.63 15.40 -6.63
C SER A 32 8.01 15.15 -5.26
N ILE A 33 7.12 14.16 -5.14
CA ILE A 33 6.50 13.78 -3.86
C ILE A 33 7.57 13.32 -2.88
N LEU A 34 8.47 12.41 -3.28
CA LEU A 34 9.55 11.89 -2.41
C LEU A 34 10.44 13.02 -1.86
N ARG A 35 10.76 14.01 -2.69
CA ARG A 35 11.52 15.20 -2.27
C ARG A 35 10.75 16.03 -1.24
N GLY A 36 9.44 16.19 -1.42
CA GLY A 36 8.58 16.85 -0.45
C GLY A 36 8.53 16.10 0.88
N LEU A 37 8.33 14.78 0.82
CA LEU A 37 8.16 13.93 2.00
C LEU A 37 9.35 13.90 2.95
N ARG A 38 10.57 14.12 2.45
CA ARG A 38 11.81 14.01 3.24
C ARG A 38 11.80 14.86 4.51
N HIS A 39 11.25 16.06 4.43
CA HIS A 39 11.17 17.02 5.54
C HIS A 39 9.73 17.40 5.90
N ASP A 40 8.78 16.57 5.47
CA ASP A 40 7.37 16.80 5.70
C ASP A 40 6.93 16.21 7.05
N GLU A 41 6.45 17.09 7.95
CA GLU A 41 6.00 16.68 9.27
C GLU A 41 4.70 15.85 9.21
N PHE A 42 3.92 15.92 8.13
CA PHE A 42 2.74 15.10 7.93
C PHE A 42 3.14 13.61 7.76
N PHE A 43 4.11 13.31 6.91
CA PHE A 43 4.59 11.94 6.68
C PHE A 43 5.21 11.32 7.94
N LYS A 44 5.97 12.13 8.68
CA LYS A 44 6.53 11.75 9.97
C LYS A 44 5.43 11.52 11.02
N GLY A 45 4.43 12.38 11.05
CA GLY A 45 3.24 12.24 11.90
C GLY A 45 2.49 10.94 11.62
N LEU A 46 2.22 10.64 10.35
CA LEU A 46 1.61 9.38 9.90
C LEU A 46 2.41 8.17 10.39
N ALA A 47 3.73 8.17 10.17
CA ALA A 47 4.56 7.04 10.56
C ALA A 47 4.56 6.81 12.08
N ASN A 48 4.53 7.88 12.88
CA ASN A 48 4.52 7.80 14.34
C ASN A 48 3.19 7.34 14.94
N LEU A 49 2.06 7.55 14.24
CA LEU A 49 0.77 6.98 14.65
C LEU A 49 0.81 5.46 14.82
N VAL A 50 1.70 4.79 14.08
CA VAL A 50 1.90 3.34 14.17
C VAL A 50 2.59 2.94 15.49
N SER A 51 3.39 3.82 16.09
CA SER A 51 4.14 3.57 17.34
C SER A 51 3.45 4.02 18.63
N ASP A 52 2.61 5.06 18.58
CA ASP A 52 2.10 5.76 19.77
C ASP A 52 1.05 5.01 20.61
N GLY A 53 0.92 3.68 20.47
CA GLY A 53 0.04 2.90 21.34
C GLY A 53 -1.44 3.31 21.23
N LYS A 54 -1.83 4.02 20.17
CA LYS A 54 -3.20 4.05 19.65
C LYS A 54 -3.54 2.67 19.06
N LYS A 55 -3.49 1.63 19.92
CA LYS A 55 -3.68 0.18 19.66
C LYS A 55 -3.69 -0.11 18.17
N SER A 56 -2.47 -0.19 17.63
CA SER A 56 -2.07 -0.51 16.27
C SER A 56 -3.20 -0.64 15.26
N LEU A 57 -2.98 -0.04 14.09
CA LEU A 57 -3.54 -0.40 12.78
C LEU A 57 -3.35 -1.91 12.39
N PHE A 58 -2.96 -2.72 13.37
CA PHE A 58 -2.64 -4.13 13.41
C PHE A 58 -2.97 -4.75 14.79
N ASP A 59 -3.96 -4.26 15.55
CA ASP A 59 -4.50 -5.08 16.66
C ASP A 59 -5.31 -6.18 15.99
N SER A 60 -4.53 -7.14 15.46
CA SER A 60 -4.87 -8.40 14.83
C SER A 60 -5.66 -9.33 15.76
N ARG A 61 -6.31 -8.77 16.75
CA ARG A 61 -7.32 -9.40 17.59
C ARG A 61 -8.72 -8.88 17.24
N ASN A 62 -8.90 -7.62 16.85
CA ASN A 62 -10.25 -7.07 16.62
C ASN A 62 -10.81 -7.39 15.23
N VAL A 63 -10.02 -7.27 14.15
CA VAL A 63 -10.51 -7.58 12.78
C VAL A 63 -10.91 -9.06 12.62
N TRP A 64 -10.29 -9.95 13.40
CA TRP A 64 -10.55 -11.40 13.36
C TRP A 64 -11.69 -11.84 14.28
N GLU A 65 -12.19 -10.96 15.14
CA GLU A 65 -13.34 -11.22 16.01
C GLU A 65 -14.68 -10.97 15.30
N PHE A 66 -14.67 -10.22 14.18
CA PHE A 66 -15.87 -10.05 13.37
C PHE A 66 -16.19 -11.35 12.63
N LYS A 67 -17.35 -11.94 12.96
CA LYS A 67 -17.90 -13.07 12.22
C LYS A 67 -18.39 -12.56 10.86
N ASP A 68 -17.56 -12.73 9.84
CA ASP A 68 -18.02 -12.67 8.46
C ASP A 68 -18.46 -14.07 8.03
N GLU A 69 -19.67 -14.19 7.47
CA GLU A 69 -20.22 -15.41 6.89
C GLU A 69 -19.45 -15.91 5.65
N GLY A 70 -18.36 -15.23 5.27
CA GLY A 70 -17.36 -15.71 4.33
C GLY A 70 -17.55 -15.23 2.88
N ASN A 71 -18.36 -14.19 2.69
CA ASN A 71 -18.74 -13.68 1.37
C ASN A 71 -18.32 -12.21 1.10
N SER A 72 -17.77 -11.49 2.08
CA SER A 72 -17.22 -10.15 1.79
C SER A 72 -15.95 -10.23 0.93
N PHE A 73 -15.64 -9.11 0.27
CA PHE A 73 -14.37 -8.94 -0.45
C PHE A 73 -13.16 -9.22 0.44
N PHE A 74 -13.18 -8.72 1.69
CA PHE A 74 -12.10 -8.89 2.64
C PHE A 74 -11.89 -10.37 2.98
N SER A 75 -12.95 -11.07 3.38
CA SER A 75 -12.84 -12.50 3.74
C SER A 75 -12.43 -13.36 2.56
N LEU A 76 -12.92 -13.05 1.35
CA LEU A 76 -12.47 -13.72 0.15
C LEU A 76 -10.98 -13.45 -0.12
N GLY A 77 -10.55 -12.20 0.00
CA GLY A 77 -9.15 -11.82 -0.15
C GLY A 77 -8.24 -12.53 0.84
N ILE A 78 -8.58 -12.57 2.13
CA ILE A 78 -7.80 -13.29 3.14
C ILE A 78 -7.74 -14.78 2.85
N ARG A 79 -8.88 -15.41 2.54
CA ARG A 79 -8.95 -16.85 2.25
C ARG A 79 -8.14 -17.19 1.01
N GLU A 80 -8.40 -16.48 -0.08
CA GLU A 80 -7.79 -16.78 -1.36
C GLU A 80 -6.34 -16.32 -1.40
N LEU A 81 -5.90 -15.29 -0.66
CA LEU A 81 -4.51 -14.78 -0.64
C LEU A 81 -3.57 -15.42 0.38
N LYS A 82 -4.09 -16.22 1.31
CA LYS A 82 -3.33 -16.87 2.38
C LYS A 82 -2.03 -17.52 1.87
N SER A 83 -0.90 -17.10 2.44
CA SER A 83 0.40 -17.73 2.14
C SER A 83 0.55 -19.04 2.94
N ARG A 84 1.14 -20.06 2.30
CA ARG A 84 1.53 -21.30 2.98
C ARG A 84 2.99 -21.27 3.49
N SER A 85 3.77 -20.25 3.12
CA SER A 85 5.19 -20.14 3.47
C SER A 85 5.49 -18.79 4.14
N PRO A 86 6.22 -18.77 5.27
CA PRO A 86 6.68 -17.55 5.91
C PRO A 86 7.89 -16.90 5.22
N ILE A 87 8.48 -17.55 4.20
CA ILE A 87 9.68 -17.09 3.50
C ILE A 87 9.29 -16.69 2.07
N TYR A 88 9.71 -15.51 1.61
CA TYR A 88 9.60 -15.03 0.22
C TYR A 88 10.86 -15.42 -0.60
N LEU A 89 10.68 -16.22 -1.65
CA LEU A 89 11.70 -16.79 -2.53
C LEU A 89 11.13 -16.91 -3.96
N PRO A 90 11.15 -15.86 -4.80
CA PRO A 90 10.74 -15.99 -6.20
C PRO A 90 11.62 -16.99 -6.96
N PRO A 91 11.08 -17.86 -7.85
CA PRO A 91 9.67 -17.95 -8.28
C PRO A 91 8.81 -18.88 -7.40
N LEU A 92 9.37 -19.45 -6.33
CA LEU A 92 8.68 -20.41 -5.44
C LEU A 92 7.58 -19.74 -4.60
N THR A 93 7.61 -18.42 -4.48
CA THR A 93 6.65 -17.63 -3.72
C THR A 93 5.87 -16.70 -4.61
N LYS A 94 4.58 -16.61 -4.31
CA LYS A 94 3.59 -15.78 -5.01
C LYS A 94 3.96 -14.29 -4.91
N PHE A 95 3.59 -13.51 -5.92
CA PHE A 95 3.90 -12.08 -6.01
C PHE A 95 3.17 -11.29 -4.93
N VAL A 96 1.86 -11.52 -4.81
CA VAL A 96 1.01 -11.00 -3.73
C VAL A 96 0.65 -12.13 -2.75
N ASN A 97 0.56 -11.79 -1.48
CA ASN A 97 0.01 -12.63 -0.42
C ASN A 97 -0.95 -11.84 0.48
N ASP A 98 -1.55 -12.53 1.44
CA ASP A 98 -2.40 -11.95 2.49
C ASP A 98 -1.74 -10.79 3.25
N SER A 99 -0.43 -10.85 3.51
CA SER A 99 0.29 -9.73 4.16
C SER A 99 0.26 -8.45 3.32
N SER A 100 0.35 -8.58 1.99
CA SER A 100 0.31 -7.43 1.08
C SER A 100 -1.10 -6.85 0.97
N PHE A 101 -2.11 -7.72 0.97
CA PHE A 101 -3.52 -7.32 1.05
C PHE A 101 -3.86 -6.59 2.35
N LEU A 102 -3.46 -7.15 3.49
CA LEU A 102 -3.64 -6.53 4.80
C LEU A 102 -2.89 -5.20 4.91
N ALA A 103 -1.73 -5.07 4.27
CA ALA A 103 -0.99 -3.82 4.25
C ALA A 103 -1.74 -2.69 3.50
N MET A 104 -2.50 -3.01 2.45
CA MET A 104 -3.38 -2.03 1.79
C MET A 104 -4.46 -1.52 2.75
N TYR A 105 -5.12 -2.43 3.49
CA TYR A 105 -6.09 -2.04 4.51
C TYR A 105 -5.46 -1.21 5.64
N ALA A 106 -4.25 -1.56 6.09
CA ALA A 106 -3.55 -0.78 7.10
C ALA A 106 -3.21 0.64 6.63
N ILE A 107 -2.95 0.85 5.33
CA ILE A 107 -2.75 2.19 4.76
C ILE A 107 -4.07 2.98 4.75
N LEU A 108 -5.20 2.34 4.47
CA LEU A 108 -6.53 2.96 4.60
C LEU A 108 -6.81 3.36 6.04
N GLU A 109 -6.67 2.43 6.98
CA GLU A 109 -6.86 2.70 8.40
C GLU A 109 -5.95 3.85 8.88
N LEU A 110 -4.69 3.89 8.41
CA LEU A 110 -3.74 4.93 8.79
C LEU A 110 -4.19 6.31 8.32
N SER A 111 -4.60 6.43 7.05
CA SER A 111 -5.16 7.67 6.50
C SER A 111 -6.39 8.09 7.31
N TYR A 112 -7.33 7.18 7.54
CA TYR A 112 -8.55 7.46 8.31
C TYR A 112 -8.23 8.00 9.71
N VAL A 113 -7.34 7.34 10.45
CA VAL A 113 -6.95 7.73 11.83
C VAL A 113 -6.27 9.09 11.85
N TYR A 114 -5.46 9.38 10.82
CA TYR A 114 -4.80 10.66 10.71
C TYR A 114 -5.82 11.79 10.57
N ASP A 115 -6.78 11.66 9.65
CA ASP A 115 -7.77 12.69 9.37
C ASP A 115 -8.86 12.81 10.44
N SER A 116 -9.18 11.70 11.13
CA SER A 116 -10.12 11.70 12.25
C SER A 116 -9.51 12.27 13.53
N GLY A 117 -8.19 12.19 13.69
CA GLY A 117 -7.47 12.59 14.90
C GLY A 117 -7.68 11.64 16.10
N HIS A 118 -8.49 10.58 15.96
CA HIS A 118 -8.81 9.62 17.02
C HIS A 118 -8.56 8.17 16.60
N LYS A 119 -8.60 7.25 17.56
CA LYS A 119 -8.51 5.81 17.27
C LYS A 119 -9.78 5.38 16.54
N LEU A 120 -9.67 4.41 15.64
CA LEU A 120 -10.85 3.78 15.03
C LEU A 120 -11.75 3.20 16.12
N THR A 121 -13.03 3.53 16.04
CA THR A 121 -14.10 2.77 16.67
C THR A 121 -14.32 1.45 15.95
N ASP A 122 -15.04 0.52 16.58
CA ASP A 122 -15.34 -0.78 15.96
C ASP A 122 -16.19 -0.61 14.68
N ASP A 123 -17.11 0.35 14.66
CA ASP A 123 -17.96 0.60 13.48
C ASP A 123 -17.18 1.21 12.32
N GLU A 124 -16.22 2.10 12.61
CA GLU A 124 -15.32 2.63 11.57
C GLU A 124 -14.40 1.55 11.01
N LEU A 125 -13.84 0.71 11.88
CA LEU A 125 -13.02 -0.43 11.45
C LEU A 125 -13.83 -1.39 10.57
N LYS A 126 -15.06 -1.75 10.98
CA LYS A 126 -15.97 -2.55 10.15
C LYS A 126 -16.24 -1.88 8.81
N SER A 127 -16.46 -0.57 8.80
CA SER A 127 -16.75 0.20 7.58
C SER A 127 -15.58 0.20 6.60
N ILE A 128 -14.34 0.28 7.11
CA ILE A 128 -13.14 0.16 6.28
C ILE A 128 -13.01 -1.27 5.74
N VAL A 129 -13.14 -2.28 6.60
CA VAL A 129 -12.87 -3.69 6.27
C VAL A 129 -13.94 -4.28 5.35
N PHE A 130 -15.21 -4.13 5.70
CA PHE A 130 -16.35 -4.76 5.03
C PHE A 130 -17.12 -3.82 4.10
N GLY A 131 -16.81 -2.52 4.12
CA GLY A 131 -17.34 -1.58 3.14
C GLY A 131 -16.68 -1.74 1.77
N ASP A 132 -17.05 -0.84 0.86
CA ASP A 132 -16.66 -0.94 -0.53
C ASP A 132 -15.26 -0.37 -0.83
N ILE A 133 -14.68 0.42 0.07
CA ILE A 133 -13.40 1.14 -0.17
C ILE A 133 -12.26 0.19 -0.58
N GLY A 134 -12.15 -0.98 0.04
CA GLY A 134 -11.14 -1.97 -0.32
C GLY A 134 -11.31 -2.48 -1.74
N GLN A 135 -12.56 -2.65 -2.20
CA GLN A 135 -12.85 -3.03 -3.58
C GLN A 135 -12.55 -1.88 -4.55
N PHE A 136 -12.93 -0.64 -4.20
CA PHE A 136 -12.65 0.53 -5.04
C PHE A 136 -11.15 0.70 -5.28
N VAL A 137 -10.34 0.64 -4.21
CA VAL A 137 -8.87 0.71 -4.29
C VAL A 137 -8.31 -0.43 -5.13
N THR A 138 -8.84 -1.64 -4.96
CA THR A 138 -8.38 -2.83 -5.69
C THR A 138 -8.68 -2.77 -7.18
N PHE A 139 -9.89 -2.39 -7.58
CA PHE A 139 -10.32 -2.47 -8.98
C PHE A 139 -10.00 -1.21 -9.78
N PHE A 140 -9.97 -0.05 -9.13
CA PHE A 140 -9.79 1.23 -9.82
C PHE A 140 -8.43 1.86 -9.54
N VAL A 141 -7.71 1.42 -8.52
CA VAL A 141 -6.34 1.86 -8.17
C VAL A 141 -6.32 3.38 -8.04
N GLU A 142 -5.64 4.14 -8.89
CA GLU A 142 -5.58 5.62 -8.79
C GLU A 142 -6.96 6.29 -8.91
N ASP A 143 -7.93 5.60 -9.54
CA ASP A 143 -9.29 6.09 -9.78
C ASP A 143 -10.30 5.67 -8.68
N PHE A 144 -9.84 5.20 -7.53
CA PHE A 144 -10.70 4.65 -6.46
C PHE A 144 -11.73 5.63 -5.86
N ASP A 145 -11.52 6.92 -6.04
CA ASP A 145 -12.40 8.00 -5.58
C ASP A 145 -13.46 8.39 -6.63
N LYS A 146 -13.43 7.78 -7.82
CA LYS A 146 -14.40 8.03 -8.87
C LYS A 146 -15.65 7.17 -8.66
N SER A 147 -16.80 7.75 -9.01
CA SER A 147 -18.08 7.04 -8.97
C SER A 147 -18.16 6.02 -10.11
N GLU A 148 -17.69 4.82 -9.85
CA GLU A 148 -17.70 3.69 -10.78
C GLU A 148 -18.48 2.49 -10.22
N LYS A 149 -19.04 1.68 -11.12
CA LYS A 149 -19.75 0.47 -10.72
C LYS A 149 -18.74 -0.63 -10.39
N LEU A 150 -18.78 -1.13 -9.16
CA LEU A 150 -17.90 -2.20 -8.72
C LEU A 150 -18.04 -3.47 -9.58
N PRO A 151 -16.92 -4.07 -10.02
CA PRO A 151 -16.91 -5.39 -10.65
C PRO A 151 -17.42 -6.47 -9.69
N LYS A 152 -17.93 -7.56 -10.25
CA LYS A 152 -18.29 -8.73 -9.45
C LYS A 152 -17.02 -9.42 -8.95
N ILE A 153 -16.90 -9.53 -7.63
CA ILE A 153 -15.80 -10.23 -6.98
C ILE A 153 -15.80 -11.71 -7.39
N SER A 154 -14.62 -12.26 -7.64
CA SER A 154 -14.44 -13.70 -7.87
C SER A 154 -13.17 -14.23 -7.19
N ALA A 155 -13.17 -15.51 -6.84
CA ALA A 155 -11.97 -16.18 -6.35
C ALA A 155 -10.86 -16.23 -7.43
N ASP A 156 -11.25 -16.22 -8.70
CA ASP A 156 -10.32 -16.23 -9.83
C ASP A 156 -9.46 -14.95 -9.87
N PHE A 157 -10.06 -13.80 -9.56
CA PHE A 157 -9.32 -12.54 -9.42
C PHE A 157 -8.15 -12.67 -8.44
N PHE A 158 -8.40 -13.17 -7.23
CA PHE A 158 -7.35 -13.33 -6.21
C PHE A 158 -6.30 -14.38 -6.57
N LYS A 159 -6.69 -15.44 -7.28
CA LYS A 159 -5.73 -16.43 -7.81
C LYS A 159 -4.79 -15.79 -8.83
N ARG A 160 -5.34 -15.03 -9.78
CA ARG A 160 -4.53 -14.27 -10.74
C ARG A 160 -3.60 -13.31 -10.03
N LEU A 161 -4.11 -12.54 -9.05
CA LEU A 161 -3.32 -11.56 -8.30
C LEU A 161 -2.05 -12.17 -7.66
N LYS A 162 -2.11 -13.41 -7.18
CA LYS A 162 -0.94 -14.13 -6.64
C LYS A 162 0.11 -14.51 -7.68
N ASP A 163 -0.35 -14.79 -8.88
CA ASP A 163 0.40 -15.48 -9.93
C ASP A 163 1.08 -14.51 -10.90
N LEU A 164 0.91 -13.20 -10.68
CA LEU A 164 1.64 -12.16 -11.40
C LEU A 164 3.15 -12.32 -11.21
N TYR A 165 3.89 -11.71 -12.13
CA TYR A 165 5.35 -11.61 -12.06
C TYR A 165 5.82 -10.30 -12.69
N TRP A 166 7.07 -9.94 -12.44
CA TRP A 166 7.69 -8.78 -13.08
C TRP A 166 7.82 -9.02 -14.58
N GLU A 167 7.38 -8.07 -15.41
CA GLU A 167 7.59 -8.12 -16.86
C GLU A 167 9.06 -8.32 -17.20
N ASP A 168 9.93 -7.55 -16.54
CA ASP A 168 11.36 -7.63 -16.72
C ASP A 168 12.14 -7.21 -15.44
N LYS A 169 13.47 -7.27 -15.52
CA LYS A 169 14.36 -6.82 -14.44
C LYS A 169 14.29 -5.31 -14.21
N LYS A 170 13.83 -4.53 -15.19
CA LYS A 170 13.80 -3.07 -15.14
C LYS A 170 12.64 -2.60 -14.25
N ALA A 171 11.44 -3.18 -14.36
CA ALA A 171 10.32 -2.92 -13.46
C ALA A 171 10.69 -3.20 -11.99
N LYS A 172 11.28 -4.39 -11.74
CA LYS A 172 11.78 -4.76 -10.40
C LYS A 172 12.86 -3.79 -9.88
N LYS A 173 13.75 -3.33 -10.77
CA LYS A 173 14.83 -2.38 -10.42
C LYS A 173 14.26 -1.00 -10.08
N LEU A 174 13.24 -0.53 -10.81
CA LEU A 174 12.57 0.73 -10.51
C LEU A 174 11.93 0.69 -9.13
N HIS A 175 11.14 -0.34 -8.82
CA HIS A 175 10.55 -0.55 -7.50
C HIS A 175 11.62 -0.47 -6.41
N GLY A 176 12.72 -1.22 -6.57
CA GLY A 176 13.81 -1.27 -5.59
C GLY A 176 14.45 0.09 -5.34
N LYS A 177 14.62 0.91 -6.39
CA LYS A 177 15.21 2.25 -6.24
C LYS A 177 14.28 3.27 -5.59
N ILE A 178 12.97 3.23 -5.90
CA ILE A 178 12.02 4.09 -5.21
C ILE A 178 11.95 3.68 -3.72
N TYR A 179 11.98 2.37 -3.45
CA TYR A 179 12.05 1.86 -2.09
C TYR A 179 13.32 2.30 -1.34
N ASP A 180 14.49 2.31 -2.01
CA ASP A 180 15.72 2.83 -1.40
C ASP A 180 15.55 4.29 -0.94
N VAL A 181 14.93 5.15 -1.76
CA VAL A 181 14.64 6.54 -1.38
C VAL A 181 13.68 6.63 -0.19
N ILE A 182 12.59 5.84 -0.19
CA ILE A 182 11.65 5.78 0.96
C ILE A 182 12.36 5.29 2.23
N ARG A 183 13.24 4.28 2.10
CA ARG A 183 14.05 3.77 3.22
C ARG A 183 14.94 4.87 3.78
N ASP A 184 15.57 5.67 2.92
CA ASP A 184 16.43 6.77 3.36
C ASP A 184 15.61 7.82 4.12
N ILE A 185 14.46 8.25 3.59
CA ILE A 185 13.53 9.18 4.26
C ILE A 185 13.11 8.64 5.63
N THR A 186 12.69 7.37 5.68
CA THR A 186 12.19 6.72 6.90
C THR A 186 13.28 6.50 7.94
N THR A 187 14.51 6.24 7.52
CA THR A 187 15.67 6.07 8.41
C THR A 187 16.15 7.40 8.96
N GLU A 188 16.30 8.42 8.11
CA GLU A 188 16.67 9.78 8.52
C GLU A 188 15.69 10.33 9.57
N ASN A 189 14.39 10.12 9.36
CA ASN A 189 13.34 10.56 10.27
C ASN A 189 13.08 9.62 11.46
N SER A 190 13.88 8.55 11.62
CA SER A 190 13.71 7.54 12.69
C SER A 190 12.29 6.99 12.80
N THR A 191 11.61 6.84 11.66
CA THR A 191 10.24 6.34 11.62
C THR A 191 10.17 4.85 11.98
N PRO A 192 9.02 4.36 12.45
CA PRO A 192 8.89 2.96 12.85
C PRO A 192 9.04 2.00 11.66
N TYR A 193 9.90 0.98 11.78
CA TYR A 193 10.14 0.00 10.70
C TYR A 193 8.86 -0.66 10.16
N ILE A 194 7.87 -0.85 11.03
CA ILE A 194 6.57 -1.41 10.65
C ILE A 194 5.81 -0.52 9.67
N PHE A 195 5.96 0.81 9.74
CA PHE A 195 5.36 1.73 8.78
C PHE A 195 5.98 1.52 7.39
N THR A 196 7.32 1.56 7.27
CA THR A 196 8.02 1.33 5.99
C THR A 196 7.66 -0.03 5.38
N ARG A 197 7.60 -1.07 6.22
CA ARG A 197 7.20 -2.41 5.80
C ARG A 197 5.74 -2.46 5.30
N THR A 198 4.82 -1.80 6.00
CA THR A 198 3.41 -1.73 5.60
C THR A 198 3.27 -0.98 4.27
N PHE A 199 3.94 0.17 4.17
CA PHE A 199 3.97 0.97 2.96
C PHE A 199 4.40 0.13 1.75
N ILE A 200 5.54 -0.55 1.82
CA ILE A 200 6.04 -1.32 0.67
C ILE A 200 5.17 -2.54 0.34
N HIS A 201 4.59 -3.21 1.34
CA HIS A 201 3.66 -4.33 1.09
C HIS A 201 2.36 -3.86 0.42
N SER A 202 1.87 -2.66 0.75
CA SER A 202 0.72 -2.07 0.05
C SER A 202 1.04 -1.77 -1.41
N ILE A 203 2.26 -1.31 -1.70
CA ILE A 203 2.72 -1.03 -3.07
C ILE A 203 2.71 -2.29 -3.91
N PHE A 204 3.26 -3.41 -3.42
CA PHE A 204 3.21 -4.70 -4.13
C PHE A 204 1.79 -5.13 -4.47
N TYR A 205 0.85 -4.92 -3.55
CA TYR A 205 -0.56 -5.22 -3.79
C TYR A 205 -1.13 -4.36 -4.92
N LEU A 206 -0.89 -3.05 -4.88
CA LEU A 206 -1.42 -2.09 -5.85
C LEU A 206 -0.77 -2.21 -7.23
N GLU A 207 0.51 -2.55 -7.31
CA GLU A 207 1.21 -2.90 -8.56
C GLU A 207 0.48 -4.05 -9.29
N ALA A 208 0.17 -5.11 -8.54
CA ALA A 208 -0.54 -6.26 -9.07
C ALA A 208 -1.99 -5.94 -9.46
N CYS A 209 -2.66 -5.10 -8.67
CA CYS A 209 -4.02 -4.64 -8.97
C CYS A 209 -4.06 -3.83 -10.26
N ASN A 210 -3.10 -2.90 -10.46
CA ASN A 210 -3.05 -2.07 -11.66
C ASN A 210 -2.76 -2.92 -12.91
N ALA A 211 -1.83 -3.87 -12.83
CA ALA A 211 -1.58 -4.81 -13.93
C ALA A 211 -2.86 -5.56 -14.33
N LEU A 212 -3.60 -6.09 -13.35
CA LEU A 212 -4.87 -6.80 -13.60
C LEU A 212 -5.99 -5.89 -14.11
N LYS A 213 -6.07 -4.63 -13.66
CA LYS A 213 -7.02 -3.62 -14.19
C LYS A 213 -6.88 -3.48 -15.71
N TYR A 214 -5.66 -3.57 -16.24
CA TYR A 214 -5.38 -3.54 -17.68
C TYR A 214 -5.32 -4.93 -18.35
N GLY A 215 -5.77 -5.98 -17.65
CA GLY A 215 -5.82 -7.34 -18.20
C GLY A 215 -4.45 -8.01 -18.38
N ARG A 216 -3.40 -7.52 -17.70
CA ARG A 216 -2.05 -8.07 -17.77
C ARG A 216 -1.75 -8.95 -16.57
N ASP A 217 -1.03 -10.04 -16.81
CA ASP A 217 -0.50 -10.92 -15.75
C ASP A 217 0.98 -10.61 -15.43
N VAL A 218 1.46 -9.44 -15.87
CA VAL A 218 2.82 -8.94 -15.63
C VAL A 218 2.81 -7.50 -15.12
N VAL A 219 3.69 -7.22 -14.16
CA VAL A 219 3.91 -5.88 -13.59
C VAL A 219 5.00 -5.14 -14.36
N THR A 220 4.65 -3.98 -14.92
CA THR A 220 5.53 -3.09 -15.70
C THR A 220 6.08 -1.96 -14.82
N CYS A 221 6.95 -1.11 -15.38
CA CYS A 221 7.37 0.12 -14.71
C CYS A 221 6.20 1.09 -14.43
N ASP A 222 5.20 1.17 -15.31
CA ASP A 222 4.06 2.06 -15.14
C ASP A 222 3.21 1.63 -13.95
N ASP A 223 3.05 0.32 -13.73
CA ASP A 223 2.36 -0.21 -12.55
C ASP A 223 3.04 0.18 -11.25
N VAL A 224 4.39 0.17 -11.23
CA VAL A 224 5.17 0.65 -10.09
C VAL A 224 4.85 2.11 -9.81
N VAL A 225 4.93 2.98 -10.83
CA VAL A 225 4.66 4.41 -10.67
C VAL A 225 3.23 4.64 -10.16
N ILE A 226 2.24 4.01 -10.77
CA ILE A 226 0.82 4.17 -10.38
C ILE A 226 0.57 3.65 -8.96
N ALA A 227 1.21 2.56 -8.54
CA ALA A 227 1.07 2.06 -7.18
C ALA A 227 1.59 3.07 -6.14
N TYR A 228 2.76 3.68 -6.37
CA TYR A 228 3.28 4.74 -5.49
C TYR A 228 2.35 5.95 -5.45
N LEU A 229 1.91 6.44 -6.61
CA LEU A 229 0.98 7.57 -6.68
C LEU A 229 -0.35 7.28 -5.98
N THR A 230 -0.87 6.06 -6.12
CA THR A 230 -2.10 5.62 -5.46
C THR A 230 -1.93 5.57 -3.94
N THR A 231 -0.83 5.00 -3.44
CA THR A 231 -0.56 4.98 -1.99
C THR A 231 -0.40 6.39 -1.43
N PHE A 232 0.31 7.28 -2.13
CA PHE A 232 0.41 8.69 -1.71
C PHE A 232 -0.95 9.37 -1.73
N LYS A 233 -1.76 9.15 -2.76
CA LYS A 233 -3.13 9.67 -2.85
C LYS A 233 -3.98 9.19 -1.68
N ILE A 234 -3.93 7.90 -1.31
CA ILE A 234 -4.66 7.38 -0.13
C ILE A 234 -4.21 8.11 1.13
N LEU A 235 -2.89 8.20 1.38
CA LEU A 235 -2.38 8.82 2.60
C LEU A 235 -2.72 10.31 2.68
N MET A 236 -2.65 11.03 1.57
CA MET A 236 -2.83 12.49 1.51
C MET A 236 -4.29 12.92 1.30
N SER A 237 -5.24 11.99 1.20
CA SER A 237 -6.66 12.30 1.02
C SER A 237 -7.46 11.94 2.25
N ASP A 238 -8.50 12.72 2.53
CA ASP A 238 -9.49 12.38 3.56
C ASP A 238 -10.38 11.22 3.10
N ILE A 239 -9.93 9.99 3.33
CA ILE A 239 -10.67 8.80 2.88
C ILE A 239 -11.98 8.59 3.63
N ARG A 240 -12.25 9.31 4.74
CA ARG A 240 -13.51 9.18 5.50
C ARG A 240 -14.71 9.52 4.63
N LEU A 241 -14.51 10.39 3.64
CA LEU A 241 -15.53 10.76 2.65
C LEU A 241 -15.94 9.59 1.73
N LEU A 242 -15.11 8.53 1.68
CA LEU A 242 -15.31 7.33 0.85
C LEU A 242 -15.68 6.10 1.69
N VAL A 243 -15.74 6.24 3.02
CA VAL A 243 -16.02 5.14 3.96
C VAL A 243 -17.30 5.48 4.74
N PRO A 244 -18.50 5.23 4.17
CA PRO A 244 -19.73 5.41 4.90
C PRO A 244 -19.81 4.42 6.06
N LEU A 245 -20.34 4.86 7.21
CA LEU A 245 -20.56 3.98 8.34
C LEU A 245 -21.60 2.91 7.99
N ILE A 246 -21.23 1.64 8.16
CA ILE A 246 -22.12 0.50 7.91
C ILE A 246 -22.65 -0.08 9.22
N ASN A 247 -23.96 -0.28 9.29
CA ASN A 247 -24.59 -1.05 10.36
C ASN A 247 -24.58 -2.52 9.95
N ILE A 248 -23.57 -3.28 10.37
CA ILE A 248 -23.60 -4.74 10.27
C ILE A 248 -24.15 -5.26 11.61
N GLU A 249 -25.41 -5.71 11.59
CA GLU A 249 -26.07 -6.42 12.70
C GLU A 249 -25.42 -7.78 12.98
#